data_AF-A0A969JXW9-F1
#
_entry.id   AF-A0A969JXW9-F1
#
_cell.length_a   1.000
_cell.length_b   1.000
_cell.length_c   1.000
_cell.angle_alpha   90.00
_cell.angle_beta   90.00
_cell.angle_gamma   90.00
#
_symmetry.space_group_name_H-M   'P 1'
#
loop_
_entity.id
_entity.type
_entity.pdbx_description
1 polymer ?
#
loop_
_entity_poly.entity_id
_entity_poly.type
_entity_poly.pdbx_seq_one_letter_code
_entity_poly.pdbx_strand_id
1 'polypeptide(L)'
;LLEIGEYEAARQAFKECRDIHQALGYQRGVATAIHNLGETAHKMAEYAKARELLRESLRIRRHVGLPRGYPYSFELLAQVDEREGRYEQAVQLLAASNALRIRIGAPLEPVAQKHVTAVLDSARAQLGDIVFELAWSKGAAMTAEQAIALALS
;
A
#
# COMPACT_ATOMS: atom_id res chain seq x y z
N LEU A 1 5.84 4.52 -24.64
CA LEU A 1 5.25 3.42 -25.43
C LEU A 1 5.72 2.06 -24.92
N LEU A 2 7.03 1.82 -24.74
CA LEU A 2 7.56 0.58 -24.16
C LEU A 2 7.04 0.32 -22.73
N GLU A 3 7.11 1.31 -21.83
CA GLU A 3 6.62 1.16 -20.45
C GLU A 3 5.14 0.81 -20.34
N ILE A 4 4.29 1.40 -21.20
CA ILE A 4 2.85 1.09 -21.22
C ILE A 4 2.63 -0.36 -21.68
N GLY A 5 3.38 -0.81 -22.69
CA GLY A 5 3.34 -2.20 -23.15
C GLY A 5 3.80 -3.19 -22.07
N GLU A 6 4.83 -2.83 -21.29
CA GLU A 6 5.31 -3.63 -20.16
C GLU A 6 4.30 -3.70 -19.01
N TYR A 7 3.63 -2.58 -18.68
CA TYR A 7 2.58 -2.58 -17.67
C TYR A 7 1.35 -3.38 -18.08
N GLU A 8 0.98 -3.34 -19.37
CA GLU A 8 -0.11 -4.17 -19.89
C GLU A 8 0.23 -5.66 -19.83
N ALA A 9 1.46 -6.04 -20.21
CA ALA A 9 1.94 -7.40 -20.08
C ALA A 9 1.97 -7.87 -18.61
N ALA A 10 2.45 -7.02 -17.69
CA ALA A 10 2.45 -7.30 -16.26
C ALA A 10 1.02 -7.48 -15.72
N ARG A 11 0.09 -6.61 -16.13
CA ARG A 11 -1.32 -6.70 -15.76
C ARG A 11 -1.93 -8.03 -16.19
N GLN A 12 -1.64 -8.49 -17.40
CA GLN A 12 -2.14 -9.77 -17.90
C GLN A 12 -1.53 -10.94 -17.12
N ALA A 13 -0.21 -10.95 -16.92
CA ALA A 13 0.48 -12.00 -16.15
C ALA A 13 -0.02 -12.11 -14.71
N PHE A 14 -0.27 -10.98 -14.02
CA PHE A 14 -0.79 -11.00 -12.66
C PHE A 14 -2.26 -11.43 -12.58
N LYS A 15 -3.09 -11.16 -13.62
CA LYS A 15 -4.45 -11.73 -13.71
C LYS A 15 -4.41 -13.24 -13.82
N GLU A 16 -3.57 -13.78 -14.70
CA GLU A 16 -3.40 -15.24 -14.86
C GLU A 16 -2.89 -15.88 -13.56
N CYS A 17 -1.90 -15.26 -12.92
CA CYS A 17 -1.38 -15.72 -11.62
C CYS A 17 -2.47 -15.73 -10.54
N ARG A 18 -3.31 -14.69 -10.46
CA ARG A 18 -4.46 -14.62 -9.54
C ARG A 18 -5.42 -15.77 -9.82
N ASP A 19 -5.77 -16.01 -11.07
CA ASP A 19 -6.77 -17.02 -11.45
C ASP A 19 -6.26 -18.44 -11.16
N ILE A 20 -4.98 -18.72 -11.42
CA ILE A 20 -4.32 -19.97 -11.02
C ILE A 20 -4.34 -20.13 -9.51
N HIS A 21 -3.89 -19.14 -8.74
CA HIS A 21 -3.91 -19.21 -7.28
C HIS A 21 -5.32 -19.38 -6.71
N GLN A 22 -6.33 -18.77 -7.33
CA GLN A 22 -7.73 -18.91 -6.94
C GLN A 22 -8.24 -20.33 -7.19
N ALA A 23 -7.94 -20.92 -8.36
CA ALA A 23 -8.30 -22.30 -8.68
C ALA A 23 -7.64 -23.32 -7.73
N LEU A 24 -6.44 -23.01 -7.23
CA LEU A 24 -5.71 -23.80 -6.25
C LEU A 24 -6.14 -23.53 -4.79
N GLY A 25 -7.06 -22.59 -4.54
CA GLY A 25 -7.43 -22.18 -3.18
C GLY A 25 -6.32 -21.47 -2.40
N TYR A 26 -5.24 -21.05 -3.07
CA TYR A 26 -4.05 -20.46 -2.45
C TYR A 26 -4.22 -18.95 -2.21
N GLN A 27 -4.97 -18.61 -1.16
CA GLN A 27 -5.37 -17.23 -0.83
C GLN A 27 -4.19 -16.25 -0.63
N ARG A 28 -3.04 -16.70 -0.10
CA ARG A 28 -1.82 -15.89 -0.01
C ARG A 28 -1.33 -15.46 -1.40
N GLY A 29 -1.36 -16.39 -2.36
CA GLY A 29 -1.00 -16.13 -3.75
C GLY A 29 -1.98 -15.17 -4.41
N VAL A 30 -3.29 -15.35 -4.19
CA VAL A 30 -4.33 -14.45 -4.69
C VAL A 30 -4.10 -13.01 -4.20
N ALA A 31 -3.89 -12.83 -2.90
CA ALA A 31 -3.64 -11.51 -2.33
C ALA A 31 -2.37 -10.84 -2.90
N THR A 32 -1.33 -11.63 -3.19
CA THR A 32 -0.07 -11.13 -3.76
C THR A 32 -0.25 -10.71 -5.22
N ALA A 33 -0.94 -11.52 -6.02
CA ALA A 33 -1.25 -11.17 -7.40
C ALA A 33 -2.13 -9.89 -7.50
N ILE A 34 -3.15 -9.77 -6.65
CA ILE A 34 -4.00 -8.58 -6.58
C ILE A 34 -3.22 -7.34 -6.14
N HIS A 35 -2.29 -7.47 -5.18
CA HIS A 35 -1.42 -6.38 -4.78
C HIS A 35 -0.59 -5.86 -5.96
N ASN A 36 0.02 -6.76 -6.72
CA ASN A 36 0.83 -6.40 -7.88
C ASN A 36 -0.03 -5.77 -8.99
N LEU A 37 -1.26 -6.24 -9.21
CA LEU A 37 -2.22 -5.56 -10.09
C LEU A 37 -2.48 -4.11 -9.62
N GLY A 38 -2.61 -3.89 -8.31
CA GLY A 38 -2.76 -2.56 -7.74
C GLY A 38 -1.54 -1.67 -7.96
N GLU A 39 -0.33 -2.21 -7.82
CA GLU A 39 0.91 -1.51 -8.13
C GLU A 39 1.03 -1.16 -9.62
N THR A 40 0.68 -2.10 -10.52
CA THR A 40 0.64 -1.86 -11.96
C THR A 40 -0.35 -0.76 -12.32
N ALA A 41 -1.57 -0.80 -11.76
CA ALA A 41 -2.58 0.26 -11.94
C ALA A 41 -2.05 1.61 -11.46
N HIS A 42 -1.36 1.67 -10.31
CA HIS A 42 -0.73 2.90 -9.81
C HIS A 42 0.34 3.44 -10.79
N LYS A 43 1.20 2.57 -11.34
CA LYS A 43 2.21 2.97 -12.34
C LYS A 43 1.60 3.46 -13.65
N MET A 44 0.40 2.99 -14.00
CA MET A 44 -0.40 3.47 -15.13
C MET A 44 -1.25 4.72 -14.79
N ALA A 45 -1.09 5.30 -13.59
CA ALA A 45 -1.89 6.41 -13.06
C ALA A 45 -3.40 6.13 -12.91
N GLU A 46 -3.79 4.84 -12.85
CA GLU A 46 -5.15 4.38 -12.59
C GLU A 46 -5.44 4.33 -11.07
N TYR A 47 -5.35 5.48 -10.40
CA TYR A 47 -5.33 5.59 -8.93
C TYR A 47 -6.57 5.00 -8.24
N ALA A 48 -7.77 5.25 -8.77
CA ALA A 48 -8.99 4.65 -8.24
C ALA A 48 -8.96 3.12 -8.31
N LYS A 49 -8.39 2.56 -9.39
CA LYS A 49 -8.29 1.11 -9.57
C LYS A 49 -7.24 0.50 -8.67
N ALA A 50 -6.09 1.15 -8.52
CA ALA A 50 -5.07 0.79 -7.54
C ALA A 50 -5.66 0.77 -6.12
N ARG A 51 -6.44 1.81 -5.78
CA ARG A 51 -7.51 1.88 -4.77
C ARG A 51 -8.08 0.53 -4.38
N GLU A 52 -8.99 0.10 -5.24
CA GLU A 52 -9.81 -1.09 -5.04
C GLU A 52 -8.96 -2.35 -4.85
N LEU A 53 -7.96 -2.54 -5.71
CA LEU A 53 -7.12 -3.73 -5.72
C LEU A 53 -6.29 -3.85 -4.44
N LEU A 54 -5.66 -2.76 -3.99
CA LEU A 54 -4.87 -2.76 -2.76
C LEU A 54 -5.74 -3.04 -1.53
N ARG A 55 -6.97 -2.51 -1.49
CA ARG A 55 -7.95 -2.81 -0.44
C ARG A 55 -8.42 -4.26 -0.45
N GLU A 56 -8.68 -4.82 -1.63
CA GLU A 56 -9.03 -6.22 -1.79
C GLU A 56 -7.91 -7.14 -1.29
N SER A 57 -6.67 -6.89 -1.73
CA SER A 57 -5.49 -7.60 -1.24
C SER A 57 -5.36 -7.52 0.29
N LEU A 58 -5.57 -6.34 0.86
CA LEU A 58 -5.51 -6.13 2.31
C LEU A 58 -6.60 -6.92 3.06
N ARG A 59 -7.83 -6.95 2.54
CA ARG A 59 -8.93 -7.75 3.11
C ARG A 59 -8.60 -9.24 3.12
N ILE A 60 -8.04 -9.76 2.03
CA ILE A 60 -7.63 -11.18 1.95
C ILE A 60 -6.50 -11.45 2.95
N ARG A 61 -5.45 -10.63 2.96
CA ARG A 61 -4.33 -10.77 3.92
C ARG A 61 -4.80 -10.75 5.36
N ARG A 62 -5.77 -9.88 5.70
CA ARG A 62 -6.41 -9.84 7.01
C ARG A 62 -7.14 -11.15 7.32
N HIS A 63 -7.97 -11.62 6.39
CA HIS A 63 -8.76 -12.85 6.56
C HIS A 63 -7.88 -14.08 6.80
N VAL A 64 -6.76 -14.19 6.09
CA VAL A 64 -5.84 -15.34 6.20
C VAL A 64 -4.70 -15.15 7.20
N GLY A 65 -4.69 -14.06 7.97
CA GLY A 65 -3.70 -13.82 9.03
C GLY A 65 -2.27 -13.62 8.52
N LEU A 66 -2.07 -12.77 7.50
CA LEU A 66 -0.76 -12.48 6.89
C LEU A 66 -0.27 -11.05 7.21
N PRO A 67 0.17 -10.78 8.45
CA PRO A 67 0.53 -9.42 8.88
C PRO A 67 1.76 -8.84 8.19
N ARG A 68 2.65 -9.69 7.68
CA ARG A 68 3.84 -9.26 6.90
C ARG A 68 3.46 -8.54 5.60
N GLY A 69 2.25 -8.77 5.09
CA GLY A 69 1.76 -8.15 3.86
C GLY A 69 1.13 -6.76 4.05
N TYR A 70 0.76 -6.37 5.27
CA TYR A 70 0.04 -5.11 5.50
C TYR A 70 0.89 -3.87 5.20
N PRO A 71 2.17 -3.79 5.63
CA PRO A 71 3.03 -2.64 5.34
C PRO A 71 3.09 -2.27 3.85
N TYR A 72 3.23 -3.28 2.99
CA TYR A 72 3.26 -3.08 1.54
C TYR A 72 1.95 -2.49 1.00
N SER A 73 0.79 -2.96 1.50
CA SER A 73 -0.51 -2.37 1.13
C SER A 73 -0.63 -0.92 1.62
N PHE A 74 -0.17 -0.62 2.84
CA PHE A 74 -0.23 0.73 3.40
C PHE A 74 0.65 1.71 2.63
N GLU A 75 1.87 1.31 2.28
CA GLU A 75 2.83 2.14 1.53
C GLU A 75 2.32 2.52 0.14
N LEU A 76 1.70 1.57 -0.57
CA LEU A 76 1.11 1.86 -1.88
C LEU A 76 -0.19 2.65 -1.75
N LEU A 77 -1.04 2.38 -0.76
CA LEU A 77 -2.23 3.19 -0.51
C LEU A 77 -1.87 4.63 -0.14
N ALA A 78 -0.80 4.85 0.62
CA ALA A 78 -0.30 6.17 0.95
C ALA A 78 0.18 6.94 -0.29
N GLN A 79 0.83 6.26 -1.25
CA GLN A 79 1.16 6.88 -2.54
C GLN A 79 -0.12 7.27 -3.31
N VAL A 80 -1.14 6.41 -3.35
CA VAL A 80 -2.42 6.77 -3.98
C VAL A 80 -3.10 7.94 -3.25
N ASP A 81 -3.06 7.95 -1.91
CA ASP A 81 -3.59 9.06 -1.10
C ASP A 81 -2.88 10.38 -1.38
N GLU A 82 -1.55 10.37 -1.52
CA GLU A 82 -0.76 11.54 -1.91
C GLU A 82 -1.19 12.08 -3.28
N ARG A 83 -1.34 11.20 -4.27
CA ARG A 83 -1.78 11.57 -5.62
C ARG A 83 -3.19 12.14 -5.67
N GLU A 84 -4.04 11.76 -4.72
CA GLU A 84 -5.42 12.23 -4.59
C GLU A 84 -5.56 13.38 -3.56
N GLY A 85 -4.45 13.94 -3.07
CA GLY A 85 -4.44 15.09 -2.15
C GLY A 85 -4.83 14.78 -0.70
N ARG A 86 -4.92 13.50 -0.31
CA ARG A 86 -5.25 13.05 1.04
C ARG A 86 -4.00 12.86 1.89
N TYR A 87 -3.25 13.94 2.04
CA TYR A 87 -1.92 13.94 2.66
C TYR A 87 -1.91 13.43 4.11
N GLU A 88 -2.89 13.79 4.95
CA GLU A 88 -2.95 13.31 6.34
C GLU A 88 -3.10 11.78 6.42
N GLN A 89 -3.91 11.19 5.53
CA GLN A 89 -4.10 9.74 5.47
C GLN A 89 -2.84 9.05 4.98
N ALA A 90 -2.16 9.61 3.97
CA ALA A 90 -0.88 9.11 3.50
C ALA A 90 0.17 9.05 4.62
N VAL A 91 0.31 10.14 5.40
CA VAL A 91 1.25 10.20 6.54
C VAL A 91 0.88 9.18 7.61
N GLN A 92 -0.40 9.08 7.98
CA GLN A 92 -0.87 8.12 8.99
C GLN A 92 -0.58 6.67 8.57
N LEU A 93 -0.81 6.32 7.30
CA LEU A 93 -0.55 4.99 6.76
C LEU A 93 0.95 4.66 6.74
N LEU A 94 1.80 5.61 6.35
CA LEU A 94 3.25 5.40 6.36
C LEU A 94 3.82 5.26 7.77
N ALA A 95 3.34 6.08 8.71
CA ALA A 95 3.72 5.98 10.12
C ALA A 95 3.27 4.63 10.73
N ALA A 96 2.05 4.19 10.44
CA ALA A 96 1.54 2.89 10.85
C ALA A 96 2.31 1.72 10.22
N SER A 97 2.67 1.83 8.94
CA SER A 97 3.52 0.85 8.24
C SER A 97 4.87 0.69 8.94
N ASN A 98 5.54 1.80 9.23
CA ASN A 98 6.84 1.82 9.91
C ASN A 98 6.75 1.20 11.32
N ALA A 99 5.78 1.63 12.13
CA ALA A 99 5.56 1.07 13.47
C ALA A 99 5.28 -0.44 13.43
N LEU A 100 4.47 -0.88 12.46
CA LEU A 100 4.18 -2.30 12.27
C LEU A 100 5.43 -3.10 11.89
N ARG A 101 6.25 -2.59 10.96
CA ARG A 101 7.51 -3.22 10.53
C ARG A 101 8.49 -3.43 11.67
N ILE A 102 8.65 -2.42 12.52
CA ILE A 102 9.47 -2.51 13.74
C ILE A 102 8.93 -3.64 14.64
N ARG A 103 7.63 -3.64 14.90
CA ARG A 103 6.99 -4.62 15.79
C ARG A 103 7.11 -6.07 15.32
N ILE A 104 7.08 -6.31 13.99
CA ILE A 104 7.19 -7.66 13.42
C ILE A 104 8.64 -8.06 13.06
N GLY A 105 9.63 -7.22 13.40
CA GLY A 105 11.05 -7.48 13.12
C GLY A 105 11.38 -7.51 11.62
N ALA A 106 10.72 -6.68 10.81
CA ALA A 106 10.93 -6.59 9.37
C ALA A 106 11.07 -5.11 8.91
N PRO A 107 12.13 -4.41 9.36
CA PRO A 107 12.35 -3.01 9.01
C PRO A 107 12.46 -2.82 7.49
N LEU A 108 12.12 -1.63 7.01
CA LEU A 108 12.19 -1.29 5.60
C LEU A 108 13.65 -1.21 5.14
N GLU A 109 13.98 -1.78 3.98
CA GLU A 109 15.31 -1.63 3.40
C GLU A 109 15.50 -0.22 2.80
N PRO A 110 16.72 0.33 2.79
CA PRO A 110 16.99 1.69 2.31
C PRO A 110 16.48 2.00 0.90
N VAL A 111 16.47 1.01 0.01
CA VAL A 111 15.98 1.18 -1.38
C VAL A 111 14.48 1.44 -1.41
N ALA A 112 13.70 0.74 -0.58
CA ALA A 112 12.26 0.94 -0.46
C ALA A 112 11.92 2.26 0.27
N GLN A 113 12.86 2.83 1.01
CA GLN A 113 12.68 4.09 1.73
C GLN A 113 12.49 5.29 0.78
N LYS A 114 13.04 5.26 -0.43
CA LYS A 114 13.02 6.41 -1.35
C LYS A 114 11.60 6.88 -1.70
N HIS A 115 10.68 5.95 -1.98
CA HIS A 115 9.28 6.30 -2.28
C HIS A 115 8.55 6.81 -1.04
N VAL A 116 8.82 6.22 0.13
CA VAL A 116 8.26 6.66 1.41
C VAL A 116 8.70 8.09 1.72
N THR A 117 9.99 8.39 1.61
CA THR A 117 10.53 9.73 1.85
C THR A 117 9.89 10.76 0.91
N ALA A 118 9.78 10.46 -0.38
CA ALA A 118 9.16 11.38 -1.34
C ALA A 118 7.70 11.71 -0.99
N VAL A 119 6.92 10.73 -0.54
CA VAL A 119 5.53 10.95 -0.09
C VAL A 119 5.49 11.80 1.19
N LEU A 120 6.37 11.53 2.15
CA LEU A 120 6.44 12.30 3.39
C LEU A 120 6.86 13.75 3.14
N ASP A 121 7.85 13.99 2.28
CA ASP A 121 8.30 15.33 1.91
C ASP A 121 7.17 16.12 1.21
N SER A 122 6.48 15.49 0.25
CA SER A 122 5.31 16.07 -0.43
C SER A 122 4.20 16.41 0.57
N ALA A 123 3.82 15.46 1.43
CA ALA A 123 2.79 15.68 2.44
C ALA A 123 3.17 16.76 3.44
N ARG A 124 4.44 16.82 3.87
CA ARG A 124 4.94 17.85 4.80
C ARG A 124 4.88 19.25 4.19
N ALA A 125 5.23 19.39 2.92
CA ALA A 125 5.12 20.65 2.20
C ALA A 125 3.67 21.17 2.09
N GLN A 126 2.69 20.26 1.98
CA GLN A 126 1.28 20.61 1.83
C GLN A 126 0.57 20.84 3.18
N LEU A 127 0.92 20.06 4.20
CA LEU A 127 0.27 20.11 5.52
C LEU A 127 0.92 21.13 6.47
N GLY A 128 2.20 21.43 6.27
CA GLY A 128 3.03 22.11 7.26
C GLY A 128 3.41 21.20 8.44
N ASP A 129 4.40 21.63 9.22
CA ASP A 129 5.03 20.78 10.24
C ASP A 129 4.06 20.31 11.33
N ILE A 130 3.20 21.20 11.85
CA ILE A 130 2.33 20.87 12.98
C ILE A 130 1.33 19.77 12.60
N VAL A 131 0.66 19.90 11.46
CA VAL A 131 -0.34 18.93 11.00
C VAL A 131 0.34 17.63 10.59
N PHE A 132 1.51 17.72 9.94
CA PHE A 132 2.32 16.55 9.61
C PHE A 132 2.70 15.73 10.85
N GLU A 133 3.27 16.36 11.88
CA GLU A 133 3.70 15.67 13.10
C GLU A 133 2.52 15.05 13.86
N LEU A 134 1.36 15.73 13.88
CA LEU A 134 0.13 15.18 14.46
C LEU A 134 -0.34 13.93 13.70
N ALA A 135 -0.38 13.99 12.38
CA ALA A 135 -0.75 12.87 11.53
C ALA A 135 0.23 11.69 11.70
N TRP A 136 1.53 11.96 11.75
CA TRP A 136 2.56 10.96 11.98
C TRP A 136 2.39 10.28 13.33
N SER A 137 2.27 11.06 14.40
CA SER A 137 2.07 10.56 15.76
C SER A 137 0.82 9.67 15.85
N LYS A 138 -0.29 10.13 15.26
CA LYS A 138 -1.54 9.36 15.22
C LYS A 138 -1.37 8.03 14.50
N GLY A 139 -0.71 8.02 13.34
CA GLY A 139 -0.45 6.80 12.56
C GLY A 139 0.49 5.82 13.30
N ALA A 140 1.57 6.32 13.89
CA ALA A 140 2.54 5.51 14.62
C ALA A 140 1.93 4.84 15.88
N ALA A 141 0.92 5.48 16.49
CA ALA A 141 0.18 4.93 17.63
C ALA A 141 -0.89 3.89 17.25
N MET A 142 -1.17 3.68 15.95
CA MET A 142 -2.21 2.74 15.53
C MET A 142 -1.82 1.29 15.79
N THR A 143 -2.78 0.51 16.28
CA THR A 143 -2.75 -0.94 16.16
C THR A 143 -2.86 -1.35 14.69
N ALA A 144 -2.48 -2.59 14.36
CA ALA A 144 -2.66 -3.14 13.02
C ALA A 144 -4.12 -3.04 12.54
N GLU A 145 -5.10 -3.32 13.41
CA GLU A 145 -6.52 -3.25 13.05
C GLU A 145 -6.99 -1.80 12.79
N GLN A 146 -6.51 -0.82 13.57
CA GLN A 146 -6.81 0.59 13.31
C GLN A 146 -6.21 1.06 11.98
N ALA A 147 -4.97 0.66 11.68
CA ALA A 147 -4.33 0.98 10.41
C ALA A 147 -5.04 0.31 9.22
N ILE A 148 -5.51 -0.93 9.37
CA ILE A 148 -6.34 -1.60 8.36
C ILE A 148 -7.66 -0.86 8.17
N ALA A 149 -8.34 -0.47 9.24
CA ALA A 149 -9.59 0.28 9.15
C ALA A 149 -9.40 1.61 8.41
N LEU A 150 -8.33 2.36 8.72
CA LEU A 150 -7.97 3.58 7.99
C LEU A 150 -7.74 3.30 6.50
N ALA A 151 -6.94 2.28 6.18
CA ALA A 151 -6.62 1.92 4.80
C ALA A 151 -7.86 1.52 3.96
N LEU A 152 -8.89 0.98 4.62
CA LEU A 152 -10.14 0.56 3.98
C LEU A 152 -11.22 1.66 3.92
N SER A 153 -11.02 2.81 4.58
CA SER A 153 -12.02 3.89 4.72
C SER A 153 -12.30 4.71 3.47
#